data_AF-F0SQS0-F1
#
_entry.id   AF-F0SQS0-F1
#
_cell.length_a   1.000
_cell.length_b   1.000
_cell.length_c   1.000
_cell.angle_alpha   90.00
_cell.angle_beta   90.00
_cell.angle_gamma   90.00
#
_symmetry.space_group_name_H-M   'P 1'
#
loop_
_entity.id
_entity.type
_entity.pdbx_description
1 polymer ?
#
loop_
_entity_poly.entity_id
_entity_poly.type
_entity_poly.pdbx_seq_one_letter_code
_entity_poly.pdbx_strand_id
1 'polypeptide(L)'
;MEGFEHVVKVAMESENFVVTSNVKFPVLRQTRKKQHDEYQRSGYEIDLVGARGDRLVLASVKSYFGSRGVSKQGFVGLADVTKKTHFSNHTLFNDEIVREGVISAACEKYGYEREQVELRFYAGKFANLAAKEEITEHLANIGAGSGSVRVYGLDMILDQLLMTAESKTYVDDPVVMLLKALKHSGRL
;
A
#
# COMPACT_ATOMS: atom_id res chain seq x y z
N MET A 1 -0.45 -12.24 7.30
CA MET A 1 -1.40 -11.34 6.64
C MET A 1 -2.41 -10.89 7.68
N GLU A 2 -2.43 -9.60 8.01
CA GLU A 2 -3.46 -9.00 8.87
C GLU A 2 -4.84 -9.10 8.19
N GLY A 3 -5.95 -9.10 8.94
CA GLY A 3 -7.29 -9.23 8.36
C GLY A 3 -7.61 -8.19 7.28
N PHE A 4 -7.18 -6.94 7.47
CA PHE A 4 -7.40 -5.90 6.46
C PHE A 4 -6.47 -6.03 5.24
N GLU A 5 -5.25 -6.57 5.40
CA GLU A 5 -4.39 -6.91 4.26
C GLU A 5 -5.04 -7.99 3.39
N HIS A 6 -5.72 -8.97 3.99
CA HIS A 6 -6.45 -9.98 3.22
C HIS A 6 -7.59 -9.36 2.42
N VAL A 7 -8.34 -8.44 3.02
CA VAL A 7 -9.39 -7.65 2.33
C VAL A 7 -8.81 -6.92 1.11
N VAL A 8 -7.66 -6.25 1.25
CA VAL A 8 -6.98 -5.56 0.14
C VAL A 8 -6.43 -6.55 -0.89
N LYS A 9 -5.90 -7.71 -0.46
CA LYS A 9 -5.43 -8.77 -1.35
C LYS A 9 -6.55 -9.19 -2.31
N VAL A 10 -7.74 -9.47 -1.81
CA VAL A 10 -8.87 -9.91 -2.66
C VAL A 10 -9.28 -8.81 -3.63
N ALA A 11 -9.25 -7.55 -3.19
CA ALA A 11 -9.50 -6.41 -4.07
C ALA A 11 -8.45 -6.32 -5.19
N MET A 12 -7.16 -6.53 -4.90
CA MET A 12 -6.11 -6.60 -5.91
C MET A 12 -6.25 -7.83 -6.83
N GLU A 13 -6.63 -8.99 -6.30
CA GLU A 13 -6.89 -10.20 -7.09
C GLU A 13 -8.05 -10.01 -8.07
N SER A 14 -9.05 -9.18 -7.73
CA SER A 14 -10.13 -8.80 -8.64
C SER A 14 -9.64 -8.00 -9.86
N GLU A 15 -8.46 -7.37 -9.77
CA GLU A 15 -7.77 -6.70 -10.89
C GLU A 15 -6.85 -7.66 -11.68
N ASN A 16 -6.94 -8.98 -11.41
CA ASN A 16 -6.14 -10.06 -11.97
C ASN A 16 -4.66 -10.06 -11.54
N PHE A 17 -4.34 -9.50 -10.37
CA PHE A 17 -3.02 -9.65 -9.78
C PHE A 17 -2.89 -10.99 -9.03
N VAL A 18 -1.73 -11.63 -9.14
CA VAL A 18 -1.31 -12.65 -8.18
C VAL A 18 -0.66 -11.94 -7.00
N VAL A 19 -1.19 -12.14 -5.79
CA VAL A 19 -0.82 -11.31 -4.62
C VAL A 19 -0.09 -12.13 -3.56
N THR A 20 1.02 -11.59 -3.07
CA THR A 20 1.76 -12.11 -1.91
C THR A 20 1.94 -11.02 -0.86
N SER A 21 2.16 -11.39 0.40
CA SER A 21 2.24 -10.46 1.53
C SER A 21 3.60 -10.49 2.23
N ASN A 22 3.93 -9.42 2.95
CA ASN A 22 5.09 -9.32 3.85
C ASN A 22 6.43 -9.60 3.13
N VAL A 23 6.61 -8.99 1.96
CA VAL A 23 7.81 -9.17 1.15
C VAL A 23 8.88 -8.17 1.57
N LYS A 24 10.07 -8.68 1.90
CA LYS A 24 11.23 -7.84 2.23
C LYS A 24 12.10 -7.58 1.00
N PHE A 25 12.46 -6.31 0.82
CA PHE A 25 13.39 -5.85 -0.19
C PHE A 25 14.64 -5.27 0.46
N PRO A 26 15.85 -5.67 0.03
CA PRO A 26 17.08 -5.09 0.53
C PRO A 26 17.23 -3.64 0.04
N VAL A 27 17.29 -2.69 0.96
CA VAL A 27 17.55 -1.28 0.70
C VAL A 27 18.92 -0.91 1.24
N LEU A 28 19.75 -0.29 0.40
CA LEU A 28 21.04 0.25 0.82
C LEU A 28 20.88 1.69 1.29
N ARG A 29 21.29 1.99 2.51
CA ARG A 29 21.18 3.32 3.11
C ARG A 29 22.51 3.75 3.70
N GLN A 30 22.93 4.99 3.41
CA GLN A 30 24.06 5.60 4.11
C GLN A 30 23.69 5.86 5.57
N THR A 31 24.55 5.45 6.48
CA THR A 31 24.40 5.67 7.92
C THR A 31 24.71 7.12 8.28
N ARG A 32 24.28 7.57 9.46
CA ARG A 32 24.53 8.95 9.94
C ARG A 32 25.94 9.17 10.49
N LYS A 33 26.88 8.24 10.28
CA LYS A 33 28.24 8.35 10.80
C LYS A 33 28.95 9.49 10.07
N LYS A 34 29.41 10.49 10.84
CA LYS A 34 30.08 11.68 10.30
C LYS A 34 31.56 11.48 9.96
N GLN A 35 32.14 10.36 10.40
CA GLN A 35 33.60 10.12 10.33
C GLN A 35 34.02 9.41 9.04
N HIS A 36 33.13 8.65 8.41
CA HIS A 36 33.33 8.02 7.11
C HIS A 36 31.97 7.60 6.54
N ASP A 37 31.92 7.46 5.22
CA ASP A 37 30.75 6.93 4.54
C ASP A 37 30.62 5.43 4.85
N GLU A 38 29.57 5.08 5.58
CA GLU A 38 29.21 3.69 5.86
C GLU A 38 27.79 3.45 5.36
N TYR A 39 27.62 2.37 4.60
CA TYR A 39 26.33 1.96 4.04
C TYR A 39 25.82 0.70 4.73
N GLN A 40 24.56 0.71 5.15
CA GLN A 40 23.89 -0.43 5.74
C GLN A 40 22.81 -0.94 4.77
N ARG A 41 22.81 -2.25 4.54
CA ARG A 41 21.72 -2.92 3.82
C ARG A 41 20.70 -3.45 4.85
N SER A 42 19.46 -2.96 4.78
CA SER A 42 18.36 -3.44 5.64
C SER A 42 17.17 -3.90 4.79
N GLY A 43 16.41 -4.86 5.30
CA GLY A 43 15.16 -5.27 4.65
C GLY A 43 14.05 -4.27 4.93
N TYR A 44 13.51 -3.63 3.90
CA TYR A 44 12.27 -2.89 3.97
C TYR A 44 11.11 -3.82 3.57
N GLU A 45 10.07 -3.87 4.40
CA GLU A 45 8.91 -4.73 4.17
C GLU A 45 7.81 -3.98 3.40
N ILE A 46 7.27 -4.64 2.39
CA ILE A 46 6.08 -4.21 1.65
C ILE A 46 4.93 -5.13 2.04
N ASP A 47 3.83 -4.52 2.47
CA ASP A 47 2.67 -5.20 3.05
C ASP A 47 2.07 -6.18 2.01
N LEU A 48 1.86 -5.72 0.76
CA LEU A 48 1.40 -6.55 -0.36
C LEU A 48 2.18 -6.30 -1.66
N VAL A 49 2.49 -7.36 -2.39
CA VAL A 49 3.04 -7.33 -3.75
C VAL A 49 2.07 -8.03 -4.68
N GLY A 50 1.56 -7.32 -5.68
CA GLY A 50 0.68 -7.85 -6.72
C GLY A 50 1.39 -7.92 -8.06
N ALA A 51 1.40 -9.07 -8.73
CA ALA A 51 2.05 -9.26 -10.02
C ALA A 51 1.03 -9.63 -11.11
N ARG A 52 1.10 -8.95 -12.25
CA ARG A 52 0.39 -9.24 -13.50
C ARG A 52 1.38 -9.07 -14.65
N GLY A 53 1.14 -9.70 -15.81
CA GLY A 53 2.12 -9.73 -16.90
C GLY A 53 2.64 -8.37 -17.38
N ASP A 54 1.85 -7.30 -17.20
CA ASP A 54 2.18 -5.93 -17.59
C ASP A 54 2.52 -5.00 -16.41
N ARG A 55 2.38 -5.46 -15.16
CA ARG A 55 2.43 -4.59 -13.98
C ARG A 55 2.82 -5.30 -12.69
N LEU A 56 3.66 -4.63 -11.89
CA LEU A 56 3.99 -4.99 -10.53
C LEU A 56 3.50 -3.91 -9.58
N VAL A 57 2.63 -4.25 -8.62
CA VAL A 57 2.12 -3.34 -7.60
C VAL A 57 2.87 -3.59 -6.30
N LEU A 58 3.45 -2.54 -5.72
CA LEU A 58 4.00 -2.54 -4.36
C LEU A 58 3.09 -1.69 -3.47
N ALA A 59 2.40 -2.33 -2.54
CA ALA A 59 1.35 -1.71 -1.76
C ALA A 59 1.71 -1.62 -0.27
N SER A 60 1.53 -0.43 0.31
CA SER A 60 1.42 -0.30 1.76
C SER A 60 -0.05 -0.25 2.17
N VAL A 61 -0.40 -1.03 3.19
CA VAL A 61 -1.75 -1.23 3.69
C VAL A 61 -1.82 -0.78 5.14
N LYS A 62 -2.83 0.03 5.48
CA LYS A 62 -3.09 0.44 6.85
C LYS A 62 -4.59 0.47 7.15
N SER A 63 -5.04 -0.36 8.09
CA SER A 63 -6.45 -0.45 8.47
C SER A 63 -6.92 0.80 9.22
N TYR A 64 -6.21 1.18 10.29
CA TYR A 64 -6.56 2.25 11.22
C TYR A 64 -7.98 2.13 11.85
N PHE A 65 -8.63 0.97 11.75
CA PHE A 65 -9.88 0.71 12.46
C PHE A 65 -9.66 0.73 13.97
N GLY A 66 -10.57 1.35 14.72
CA GLY A 66 -10.40 1.59 16.16
C GLY A 66 -9.46 2.75 16.53
N SER A 67 -8.95 3.49 15.54
CA SER A 67 -8.07 4.64 15.77
C SER A 67 -8.63 5.95 15.19
N ARG A 68 -7.83 7.01 15.27
CA ARG A 68 -8.14 8.30 14.65
C ARG A 68 -8.04 8.30 13.13
N GLY A 69 -7.51 7.27 12.48
CA GLY A 69 -7.34 7.24 11.01
C GLY A 69 -5.97 7.75 10.54
N VAL A 70 -5.67 7.53 9.26
CA VAL A 70 -4.51 8.11 8.57
C VAL A 70 -4.62 9.64 8.64
N SER A 71 -3.57 10.28 9.12
CA SER A 71 -3.53 11.74 9.29
C SER A 71 -2.34 12.34 8.56
N LYS A 72 -2.45 13.61 8.20
CA LYS A 72 -1.36 14.35 7.53
C LYS A 72 -0.08 14.46 8.34
N GLN A 73 -0.14 14.30 9.66
CA GLN A 73 1.03 14.27 10.53
C GLN A 73 1.97 13.08 10.25
N GLY A 74 1.51 12.11 9.45
CA GLY A 74 2.31 10.98 8.97
C GLY A 74 3.13 11.26 7.71
N PHE A 75 2.92 12.39 7.02
CA PHE A 75 3.52 12.66 5.70
C PHE A 75 4.42 13.89 5.71
N VAL A 76 5.64 13.72 5.21
CA VAL A 76 6.61 14.81 5.04
C VAL A 76 6.08 15.78 3.99
N GLY A 77 6.01 17.07 4.30
CA GLY A 77 5.45 18.10 3.39
C GLY A 77 3.98 18.43 3.65
N LEU A 78 3.24 17.60 4.39
CA LEU A 78 1.88 17.93 4.85
C LEU A 78 1.78 18.14 6.38
N ALA A 79 2.67 17.51 7.14
CA ALA A 79 2.63 17.58 8.58
C ALA A 79 2.89 18.98 9.12
N ASP A 80 2.24 19.28 10.24
CA ASP A 80 2.57 20.46 11.03
C ASP A 80 3.73 20.08 11.95
N VAL A 81 4.94 20.48 11.58
CA VAL A 81 6.18 20.10 12.28
C VAL A 81 6.26 20.61 13.72
N THR A 82 5.36 21.51 14.13
CA THR A 82 5.23 21.93 15.54
C THR A 82 4.51 20.90 16.41
N LYS A 83 3.83 19.92 15.80
CA LYS A 83 3.09 18.84 16.47
C LYS A 83 3.85 17.52 16.38
N LYS A 84 3.40 16.53 17.16
CA LYS A 84 3.95 15.17 17.09
C LYS A 84 3.70 14.56 15.72
N THR A 85 4.78 14.24 15.01
CA THR A 85 4.76 13.61 13.68
C THR A 85 4.94 12.10 13.77
N HIS A 86 4.54 11.39 12.72
CA HIS A 86 4.64 9.93 12.62
C HIS A 86 5.21 9.47 11.26
N PHE A 87 6.25 10.16 10.77
CA PHE A 87 6.81 9.91 9.44
C PHE A 87 7.29 8.48 9.21
N SER A 88 7.76 7.80 10.26
CA SER A 88 8.21 6.40 10.19
C SER A 88 7.12 5.44 9.71
N ASN A 89 5.84 5.76 9.95
CA ASN A 89 4.72 4.91 9.57
C ASN A 89 4.47 4.89 8.05
N HIS A 90 5.02 5.86 7.34
CA HIS A 90 4.87 6.04 5.89
C HIS A 90 6.23 6.20 5.22
N THR A 91 7.25 5.49 5.73
CA THR A 91 8.64 5.61 5.27
C THR A 91 8.77 5.41 3.75
N LEU A 92 8.06 4.45 3.15
CA LEU A 92 8.03 4.24 1.70
C LEU A 92 7.68 5.51 0.91
N PHE A 93 6.79 6.35 1.44
CA PHE A 93 6.35 7.58 0.78
C PHE A 93 7.20 8.78 1.20
N ASN A 94 7.71 8.79 2.43
CA ASN A 94 8.45 9.91 3.01
C ASN A 94 9.95 9.90 2.71
N ASP A 95 10.54 8.75 2.37
CA ASP A 95 11.99 8.58 2.19
C ASP A 95 12.27 8.08 0.77
N GLU A 96 12.77 8.98 -0.08
CA GLU A 96 13.09 8.68 -1.49
C GLU A 96 14.13 7.57 -1.62
N ILE A 97 15.14 7.52 -0.76
CA ILE A 97 16.17 6.46 -0.81
C ILE A 97 15.53 5.09 -0.57
N VAL A 98 14.60 5.01 0.39
CA VAL A 98 13.86 3.77 0.65
C VAL A 98 12.97 3.42 -0.53
N ARG A 99 12.21 4.39 -1.04
CA ARG A 99 11.31 4.19 -2.19
C ARG A 99 12.04 3.67 -3.41
N GLU A 100 13.13 4.32 -3.78
CA GLU A 100 13.94 3.99 -4.94
C GLU A 100 14.67 2.65 -4.77
N GLY A 101 15.18 2.37 -3.57
CA GLY A 101 15.79 1.09 -3.25
C GLY A 101 14.79 -0.07 -3.34
N VAL A 102 13.57 0.11 -2.83
CA VAL A 102 12.49 -0.89 -2.91
C VAL A 102 12.09 -1.15 -4.36
N ILE A 103 11.88 -0.10 -5.16
CA ILE A 103 11.52 -0.26 -6.59
C ILE A 103 12.62 -1.01 -7.33
N SER A 104 13.88 -0.60 -7.16
CA SER A 104 15.01 -1.22 -7.85
C SER A 104 15.17 -2.70 -7.48
N ALA A 105 15.06 -3.01 -6.18
CA ALA A 105 15.11 -4.39 -5.70
C ALA A 105 13.91 -5.22 -6.18
N ALA A 106 12.74 -4.61 -6.37
CA ALA A 106 11.57 -5.28 -6.92
C ALA A 106 11.70 -5.58 -8.42
N CYS A 107 12.24 -4.64 -9.20
CA CYS A 107 12.60 -4.87 -10.60
C CYS A 107 13.57 -6.06 -10.73
N GLU A 108 14.66 -6.06 -9.96
CA GLU A 108 15.65 -7.14 -9.97
C GLU A 108 15.04 -8.49 -9.56
N LYS A 109 14.24 -8.49 -8.50
CA LYS A 109 13.68 -9.72 -7.93
C LYS A 109 12.64 -10.38 -8.83
N TYR A 110 11.82 -9.59 -9.51
CA TYR A 110 10.65 -10.08 -10.24
C TYR A 110 10.76 -9.93 -11.77
N GLY A 111 11.83 -9.31 -12.29
CA GLY A 111 12.06 -9.15 -13.72
C GLY A 111 11.13 -8.14 -14.39
N TYR A 112 10.71 -7.11 -13.66
CA TYR A 112 9.86 -6.03 -14.17
C TYR A 112 10.68 -4.78 -14.49
N GLU A 113 10.29 -4.07 -15.55
CA GLU A 113 10.82 -2.74 -15.83
C GLU A 113 10.27 -1.72 -14.83
N ARG A 114 11.03 -0.65 -14.59
CA ARG A 114 10.68 0.39 -13.61
C ARG A 114 9.31 1.01 -13.92
N GLU A 115 9.01 1.22 -15.19
CA GLU A 115 7.76 1.79 -15.71
C GLU A 115 6.57 0.83 -15.56
N GLN A 116 6.80 -0.42 -15.17
CA GLN A 116 5.76 -1.39 -14.82
C GLN A 116 5.49 -1.45 -13.31
N VAL A 117 6.31 -0.79 -12.48
CA VAL A 117 6.16 -0.80 -11.02
C VAL A 117 5.22 0.32 -10.58
N GLU A 118 4.10 -0.01 -9.95
CA GLU A 118 3.12 0.95 -9.41
C GLU A 118 3.15 0.91 -7.88
N LEU A 119 3.25 2.09 -7.26
CA LEU A 119 3.11 2.21 -5.81
C LEU A 119 1.66 2.51 -5.44
N ARG A 120 1.13 1.75 -4.47
CA ARG A 120 -0.22 1.97 -3.94
C ARG A 120 -0.22 2.16 -2.43
N PHE A 121 -1.09 3.04 -1.95
CA PHE A 121 -1.41 3.20 -0.55
C PHE A 121 -2.88 2.88 -0.29
N TYR A 122 -3.13 1.81 0.48
CA TYR A 122 -4.46 1.38 0.86
C TYR A 122 -4.75 1.78 2.31
N ALA A 123 -5.82 2.54 2.53
CA ALA A 123 -6.20 3.05 3.84
C ALA A 123 -7.64 2.67 4.19
N GLY A 124 -7.82 1.95 5.30
CA GLY A 124 -9.15 1.58 5.80
C GLY A 124 -9.89 2.75 6.44
N LYS A 125 -9.18 3.72 7.03
CA LYS A 125 -9.78 4.92 7.62
C LYS A 125 -8.84 6.11 7.51
N PHE A 126 -9.35 7.22 6.96
CA PHE A 126 -8.71 8.53 7.06
C PHE A 126 -9.24 9.29 8.28
N ALA A 127 -8.45 10.26 8.77
CA ALA A 127 -8.84 11.06 9.94
C ALA A 127 -10.11 11.90 9.70
N ASN A 128 -10.27 12.40 8.48
CA ASN A 128 -11.46 13.06 7.97
C ASN A 128 -11.34 13.14 6.44
N LEU A 129 -12.38 13.66 5.77
CA LEU A 129 -12.40 13.78 4.31
C LEU A 129 -11.30 14.71 3.78
N ALA A 130 -11.11 15.88 4.42
CA ALA A 130 -10.04 16.81 4.05
C ALA A 130 -8.65 16.15 4.11
N ALA A 131 -8.39 15.32 5.11
CA ALA A 131 -7.14 14.56 5.19
C ALA A 131 -7.02 13.53 4.07
N LYS A 132 -8.11 12.85 3.66
CA LYS A 132 -8.10 11.93 2.50
C LYS A 132 -7.69 12.70 1.25
N GLU A 133 -8.29 13.85 1.00
CA GLU A 133 -8.02 14.70 -0.17
C GLU A 133 -6.57 15.22 -0.16
N GLU A 134 -6.13 15.87 0.92
CA GLU A 134 -4.77 16.42 1.06
C GLU A 134 -3.71 15.32 0.87
N ILE A 135 -3.90 14.14 1.48
CA ILE A 135 -2.96 13.02 1.35
C ILE A 135 -2.97 12.45 -0.06
N THR A 136 -4.13 12.30 -0.69
CA THR A 136 -4.24 11.79 -2.06
C THR A 136 -3.51 12.72 -3.03
N GLU A 137 -3.74 14.03 -2.93
CA GLU A 137 -3.07 15.03 -3.76
C GLU A 137 -1.55 15.03 -3.52
N HIS A 138 -1.13 15.00 -2.26
CA HIS A 138 0.29 14.95 -1.91
C HIS A 138 0.99 13.71 -2.48
N LEU A 139 0.39 12.53 -2.32
CA LEU A 139 0.96 11.28 -2.84
C LEU A 139 0.92 11.23 -4.37
N ALA A 140 -0.08 11.86 -5.01
CA ALA A 140 -0.15 11.98 -6.45
C ALA A 140 1.02 12.80 -7.05
N ASN A 141 1.65 13.68 -6.25
CA ASN A 141 2.82 14.44 -6.67
C ASN A 141 4.15 13.69 -6.51
N ILE A 142 4.15 12.51 -5.89
CA ILE A 142 5.35 11.67 -5.77
C ILE A 142 5.46 10.78 -7.00
N GLY A 143 6.38 11.12 -7.90
CA GLY A 143 6.75 10.27 -9.04
C GLY A 143 7.58 9.05 -8.58
N ALA A 144 7.10 7.84 -8.89
CA ALA A 144 7.73 6.58 -8.51
C ALA A 144 7.34 5.45 -9.48
N GLY A 145 8.35 4.80 -10.07
CA GLY A 145 8.11 3.72 -11.05
C GLY A 145 7.31 4.19 -12.27
N SER A 146 6.15 3.56 -12.49
CA SER A 146 5.19 3.80 -13.57
C SER A 146 4.45 5.15 -13.52
N GLY A 147 4.56 5.91 -12.43
CA GLY A 147 3.87 7.20 -12.32
C GLY A 147 3.71 7.68 -10.90
N SER A 148 2.56 8.26 -10.58
CA SER A 148 2.27 8.75 -9.24
C SER A 148 1.78 7.65 -8.29
N VAL A 149 1.97 7.85 -6.98
CA VAL A 149 1.44 6.94 -5.96
C VAL A 149 -0.10 7.02 -5.98
N ARG A 150 -0.75 5.87 -6.11
CA ARG A 150 -2.23 5.80 -6.07
C ARG A 150 -2.73 5.54 -4.67
N VAL A 151 -3.81 6.21 -4.28
CA VAL A 151 -4.43 6.07 -2.96
C VAL A 151 -5.80 5.42 -3.11
N TYR A 152 -6.05 4.39 -2.30
CA TYR A 152 -7.30 3.64 -2.26
C TYR A 152 -7.90 3.72 -0.85
N GLY A 153 -9.10 4.30 -0.77
CA GLY A 153 -9.90 4.33 0.44
C GLY A 153 -10.77 3.08 0.61
N LEU A 154 -11.35 2.91 1.80
CA LEU A 154 -12.23 1.79 2.12
C LEU A 154 -13.41 1.65 1.14
N ASP A 155 -14.00 2.77 0.72
CA ASP A 155 -15.07 2.81 -0.28
C ASP A 155 -14.66 2.08 -1.57
N MET A 156 -13.52 2.46 -2.14
CA MET A 156 -13.02 1.86 -3.37
C MET A 156 -12.67 0.38 -3.20
N ILE A 157 -12.10 0.01 -2.05
CA ILE A 157 -11.76 -1.39 -1.72
C ILE A 157 -13.03 -2.23 -1.62
N LEU A 158 -14.06 -1.73 -0.94
CA LEU A 158 -15.32 -2.43 -0.77
C LEU A 158 -16.08 -2.58 -2.09
N ASP A 159 -16.08 -1.56 -2.95
CA ASP A 159 -16.72 -1.64 -4.27
C ASP A 159 -16.11 -2.79 -5.10
N GLN A 160 -14.78 -2.91 -5.12
CA GLN A 160 -14.09 -4.03 -5.80
C GLN A 160 -14.46 -5.40 -5.21
N LEU A 161 -14.60 -5.49 -3.89
CA LEU A 161 -14.98 -6.74 -3.21
C LEU A 161 -16.42 -7.13 -3.46
N LEU A 162 -17.34 -6.16 -3.47
CA LEU A 162 -18.74 -6.40 -3.76
C LEU A 162 -18.91 -6.90 -5.20
N MET A 163 -18.22 -6.29 -6.17
CA MET A 163 -18.17 -6.79 -7.54
C MET A 163 -17.63 -8.23 -7.61
N THR A 164 -16.58 -8.53 -6.85
CA THR A 164 -16.00 -9.88 -6.76
C THR A 164 -17.00 -10.89 -6.17
N ALA A 165 -17.75 -10.49 -5.14
CA ALA A 165 -18.75 -11.34 -4.51
C ALA A 165 -19.97 -11.62 -5.40
N GLU A 166 -20.23 -10.80 -6.41
CA GLU A 166 -21.28 -11.03 -7.42
C GLU A 166 -20.87 -12.04 -8.49
N SER A 167 -19.57 -12.35 -8.59
CA SER A 167 -19.08 -13.36 -9.52
C SER A 167 -19.69 -14.74 -9.23
N LYS A 168 -20.19 -15.36 -10.31
CA LYS A 168 -20.68 -16.75 -10.32
C LYS A 168 -19.53 -17.76 -10.31
N THR A 169 -18.31 -17.32 -10.63
CA THR A 169 -17.12 -18.17 -10.52
C THR A 169 -16.90 -18.53 -9.07
N TYR A 170 -16.59 -19.81 -8.81
CA TYR A 170 -16.22 -20.25 -7.48
C TYR A 170 -14.88 -19.61 -7.10
N VAL A 171 -14.86 -18.96 -5.94
CA VAL A 171 -13.67 -18.33 -5.36
C VAL A 171 -13.58 -18.82 -3.93
N ASP A 172 -12.62 -19.70 -3.64
CA ASP A 172 -12.36 -20.19 -2.29
C ASP A 172 -11.54 -19.16 -1.52
N ASP A 173 -12.19 -18.06 -1.13
CA ASP A 173 -11.58 -17.03 -0.29
C ASP A 173 -12.52 -16.69 0.88
N PRO A 174 -12.03 -16.66 2.13
CA PRO A 174 -12.86 -16.42 3.31
C PRO A 174 -13.55 -15.06 3.30
N VAL A 175 -12.96 -14.01 2.71
CA VAL A 175 -13.58 -12.68 2.61
C VAL A 175 -14.76 -12.74 1.65
N VAL A 176 -14.58 -13.35 0.47
CA VAL A 176 -15.65 -13.49 -0.53
C VAL A 176 -16.79 -14.34 0.00
N MET A 177 -16.48 -15.45 0.67
CA MET A 177 -17.48 -16.32 1.28
C MET A 177 -18.26 -15.62 2.39
N LEU A 178 -17.59 -14.82 3.23
CA LEU A 178 -18.27 -14.01 4.25
C LEU A 178 -19.24 -13.01 3.62
N LEU A 179 -18.83 -12.29 2.56
CA LEU A 179 -19.70 -11.35 1.85
C LEU A 179 -20.91 -12.04 1.24
N LYS A 180 -20.71 -13.20 0.60
CA LYS A 180 -21.80 -14.01 0.04
C LYS A 180 -22.76 -14.50 1.13
N ALA A 181 -22.24 -14.95 2.28
CA ALA A 181 -23.06 -15.37 3.42
C ALA A 181 -23.89 -14.21 4.00
N LEU A 182 -23.28 -13.02 4.17
CA LEU A 182 -23.99 -11.83 4.63
C LEU A 182 -25.12 -11.44 3.68
N LYS A 183 -24.85 -11.43 2.36
CA LYS A 183 -25.86 -11.17 1.31
C LYS A 183 -27.00 -12.18 1.34
N HIS A 184 -26.68 -13.47 1.47
CA HIS A 184 -27.68 -14.52 1.58
C HIS A 184 -28.55 -14.38 2.85
N SER A 185 -27.97 -13.89 3.94
CA SER A 185 -28.69 -13.63 5.19
C SER A 185 -29.47 -12.31 5.23
N GLY A 186 -29.43 -11.49 4.16
CA GLY A 186 -30.06 -10.18 4.10
C GLY A 186 -29.42 -9.12 5.02
N ARG A 187 -28.13 -9.29 5.38
CA ARG A 187 -27.37 -8.35 6.21
C ARG A 187 -26.48 -7.40 5.39
N LEU A 188 -26.52 -7.56 4.07
CA LEU A 188 -25.89 -6.78 3.01
C LEU A 188 -26.80 -6.92 1.78
#